data_AF-A0A2D5UMI2-F1
#
_entry.id   AF-A0A2D5UMI2-F1
#
_cell.length_a   1.000
_cell.length_b   1.000
_cell.length_c   1.000
_cell.angle_alpha   90.00
_cell.angle_beta   90.00
_cell.angle_gamma   90.00
#
_symmetry.space_group_name_H-M   'P 1'
#
loop_
_entity.id
_entity.type
_entity.pdbx_description
1 polymer ?
#
loop_
_entity_poly.entity_id
_entity_poly.type
_entity_poly.pdbx_seq_one_letter_code
_entity_poly.pdbx_strand_id
1 'polypeptide(L)'
;MFKNIVDLFILFVIIKITFMKIDELYKSLTPIEKEQLYTLLKNDIGITPQLDKVKSGLNQYQKVLCPHCRSGDIYGHGVYKGRKRFKCKQCKKTFNDLTGTAISGIKKVEKFQEYRELTIKSLTIRKAAKKLGVNVKTILDWRHKLLSAVATMNGVSFSRIVECDDKQLDVPHYLKT
;
A
#
# COMPACT_ATOMS: atom_id res chain seq x y z
N MET A 1 -21.38 20.36 21.84
CA MET A 1 -20.60 21.56 21.50
C MET A 1 -19.48 21.65 22.54
N PHE A 2 -18.26 21.21 22.21
CA PHE A 2 -17.12 21.24 23.13
C PHE A 2 -16.83 22.71 23.47
N LYS A 3 -16.87 23.08 24.75
CA LYS A 3 -16.99 24.48 25.15
C LYS A 3 -15.65 25.17 25.27
N ASN A 4 -14.52 24.47 25.47
CA ASN A 4 -13.18 25.08 25.53
C ASN A 4 -12.05 24.12 25.10
N ILE A 5 -10.83 24.65 24.89
CA ILE A 5 -9.61 23.89 24.53
C ILE A 5 -9.32 22.70 25.46
N VAL A 6 -9.71 22.82 26.73
CA VAL A 6 -9.56 21.77 27.75
C VAL A 6 -10.41 20.54 27.41
N ASP A 7 -11.63 20.73 26.86
CA ASP A 7 -12.49 19.62 26.47
C ASP A 7 -11.93 18.88 25.23
N LEU A 8 -11.31 19.62 24.31
CA LEU A 8 -10.65 19.05 23.14
C LEU A 8 -9.39 18.27 23.54
N PHE A 9 -8.65 18.77 24.54
CA PHE A 9 -7.50 18.09 25.12
C PHE A 9 -7.92 16.82 25.89
N ILE A 10 -8.99 16.89 26.68
CA ILE A 10 -9.56 15.73 27.38
C ILE A 10 -10.06 14.69 26.37
N LEU A 11 -10.76 15.10 25.31
CA LEU A 11 -11.19 14.19 24.25
C LEU A 11 -9.99 13.54 23.54
N PHE A 12 -8.94 14.31 23.25
CA PHE A 12 -7.71 13.79 22.64
C PHE A 12 -6.99 12.80 23.55
N VAL A 13 -6.91 13.10 24.85
CA VAL A 13 -6.33 12.21 25.88
C VAL A 13 -7.16 10.94 26.00
N ILE A 14 -8.50 11.03 26.06
CA ILE A 14 -9.39 9.87 26.12
C ILE A 14 -9.22 9.01 24.87
N ILE A 15 -9.26 9.60 23.66
CA ILE A 15 -9.05 8.89 22.39
C ILE A 15 -7.69 8.16 22.40
N LYS A 16 -6.64 8.84 22.85
CA LYS A 16 -5.28 8.28 22.92
C LYS A 16 -5.18 7.14 23.94
N ILE A 17 -5.80 7.27 25.11
CA ILE A 17 -5.90 6.21 26.13
C ILE A 17 -6.68 5.01 25.60
N THR A 18 -7.82 5.23 24.93
CA THR A 18 -8.57 4.13 24.29
C THR A 18 -7.77 3.45 23.19
N PHE A 19 -6.99 4.20 22.41
CA PHE A 19 -6.10 3.63 21.39
C PHE A 19 -4.97 2.79 21.99
N MET A 20 -4.38 3.24 23.11
CA MET A 20 -3.37 2.46 23.84
C MET A 20 -3.93 1.14 24.38
N LYS A 21 -5.16 1.15 24.90
CA LYS A 21 -5.86 -0.08 25.34
C LYS A 21 -6.12 -1.06 24.20
N ILE A 22 -6.42 -0.56 23.00
CA ILE A 22 -6.59 -1.41 21.80
C ILE A 22 -5.27 -2.07 21.41
N ASP A 23 -4.13 -1.38 21.52
CA ASP A 23 -2.82 -1.95 21.19
C ASP A 23 -2.39 -3.04 22.20
N GLU A 24 -2.70 -2.86 23.48
CA GLU A 24 -2.49 -3.88 24.52
C GLU A 24 -3.38 -5.12 24.31
N LEU A 25 -4.67 -4.92 23.99
CA LEU A 25 -5.58 -5.98 23.60
C LEU A 25 -5.11 -6.70 22.33
N TYR A 26 -4.61 -5.96 21.32
CA TYR A 26 -4.05 -6.54 20.11
C TYR A 26 -2.88 -7.48 20.41
N LYS A 27 -2.01 -7.09 21.35
CA LYS A 27 -0.83 -7.90 21.74
C LYS A 27 -1.22 -9.16 22.50
N SER A 28 -2.29 -9.14 23.30
CA SER A 28 -2.73 -10.30 24.08
C SER A 28 -3.46 -11.38 23.27
N LEU A 29 -3.96 -11.07 22.06
CA LEU A 29 -4.63 -12.06 21.21
C LEU A 29 -3.66 -13.08 20.60
N THR A 30 -4.12 -14.33 20.56
CA THR A 30 -3.51 -15.42 19.81
C THR A 30 -3.61 -15.18 18.28
N PRO A 31 -2.81 -15.89 17.46
CA PRO A 31 -2.88 -15.76 16.00
C PRO A 31 -4.27 -16.05 15.42
N ILE A 32 -4.99 -17.02 15.99
CA ILE A 32 -6.34 -17.42 15.54
C ILE A 32 -7.35 -16.33 15.87
N GLU A 33 -7.31 -15.79 17.08
CA GLU A 33 -8.22 -14.71 17.49
C GLU A 33 -7.95 -13.42 16.71
N LYS A 34 -6.69 -13.14 16.34
CA LYS A 34 -6.34 -12.04 15.43
C LYS A 34 -6.96 -12.22 14.05
N GLU A 35 -6.99 -13.43 13.52
CA GLU A 35 -7.61 -13.74 12.23
C GLU A 35 -9.14 -13.61 12.29
N GLN A 36 -9.76 -14.07 13.37
CA GLN A 36 -11.20 -13.89 13.63
C GLN A 36 -11.55 -12.41 13.77
N LEU A 37 -10.80 -11.65 14.57
CA LEU A 37 -10.97 -10.21 14.76
C LEU A 37 -10.83 -9.48 13.42
N TYR A 38 -9.82 -9.81 12.62
CA TYR A 38 -9.66 -9.25 11.27
C TYR A 38 -10.89 -9.51 10.39
N THR A 39 -11.44 -10.72 10.44
CA THR A 39 -12.61 -11.11 9.63
C THR A 39 -13.86 -10.33 10.06
N LEU A 40 -14.10 -10.21 11.37
CA LEU A 40 -15.21 -9.41 11.91
C LEU A 40 -15.08 -7.94 11.53
N LEU A 41 -13.90 -7.35 11.76
CA LEU A 41 -13.63 -5.94 11.41
C LEU A 41 -13.75 -5.70 9.89
N LYS A 42 -13.29 -6.63 9.07
CA LYS A 42 -13.41 -6.52 7.61
C LYS A 42 -14.88 -6.48 7.17
N ASN A 43 -15.74 -7.27 7.81
CA ASN A 43 -17.17 -7.35 7.51
C ASN A 43 -17.93 -6.10 8.01
N ASP A 44 -17.68 -5.68 9.25
CA ASP A 44 -18.38 -4.56 9.88
C ASP A 44 -17.98 -3.21 9.29
N ILE A 45 -16.67 -3.03 9.08
CA ILE A 45 -16.16 -1.75 8.61
C ILE A 45 -16.39 -1.65 7.10
N GLY A 46 -16.39 -2.76 6.35
CA GLY A 46 -16.51 -2.77 4.89
C GLY A 46 -15.39 -2.01 4.15
N ILE A 47 -14.45 -1.41 4.89
CA ILE A 47 -13.35 -0.61 4.34
C ILE A 47 -12.24 -1.58 3.94
N THR A 48 -12.33 -2.10 2.72
CA THR A 48 -11.10 -2.28 1.96
C THR A 48 -10.59 -0.86 1.65
N PRO A 49 -9.41 -0.45 2.17
CA PRO A 49 -8.93 0.91 1.96
C PRO A 49 -8.76 1.12 0.47
N GLN A 50 -9.65 1.90 -0.17
CA GLN A 50 -9.60 2.16 -1.59
C GLN A 50 -8.26 2.83 -1.90
N LEU A 51 -7.30 2.05 -2.40
CA LEU A 51 -5.90 2.46 -2.52
C LEU A 51 -5.75 3.76 -3.32
N ASP A 52 -6.70 4.00 -4.21
CA ASP A 52 -6.81 5.20 -4.99
C ASP A 52 -7.17 6.44 -4.14
N LYS A 53 -7.92 6.30 -3.04
CA LYS A 53 -8.35 7.41 -2.16
C LYS A 53 -7.42 7.69 -0.98
N VAL A 54 -6.52 6.76 -0.61
CA VAL A 54 -5.67 6.85 0.59
C VAL A 54 -4.75 8.09 0.59
N LYS A 55 -4.29 8.57 -0.57
CA LYS A 55 -3.28 9.66 -0.63
C LYS A 55 -3.83 11.08 -0.73
N SER A 56 -5.09 11.29 -1.08
CA SER A 56 -5.67 12.64 -1.16
C SER A 56 -5.88 13.29 0.21
N GLY A 57 -5.89 12.51 1.31
CA GLY A 57 -6.08 13.02 2.67
C GLY A 57 -4.81 13.38 3.45
N LEU A 58 -3.65 12.78 3.11
CA LEU A 58 -2.46 12.82 3.99
C LEU A 58 -1.54 14.04 3.78
N ASN A 59 -1.64 14.74 2.65
CA ASN A 59 -0.65 15.73 2.21
C ASN A 59 -1.16 17.18 2.15
N GLN A 60 -2.22 17.53 2.87
CA GLN A 60 -2.77 18.90 2.78
C GLN A 60 -1.80 19.98 3.29
N TYR A 61 -0.88 19.64 4.19
CA TYR A 61 0.04 20.59 4.84
C TYR A 61 1.52 20.43 4.43
N GLN A 62 1.86 19.40 3.64
CA GLN A 62 3.25 19.14 3.27
C GLN A 62 3.59 19.82 1.94
N LYS A 63 4.68 20.59 1.92
CA LYS A 63 5.17 21.23 0.69
C LYS A 63 5.48 20.18 -0.37
N VAL A 64 4.75 20.22 -1.48
CA VAL A 64 4.94 19.27 -2.59
C VAL A 64 6.24 19.61 -3.32
N LEU A 65 7.17 18.65 -3.36
CA LEU A 65 8.42 18.76 -4.11
C LEU A 65 8.41 17.79 -5.30
N CYS A 66 9.13 18.14 -6.35
CA CYS A 66 9.29 17.26 -7.49
C CYS A 66 10.01 15.96 -7.08
N PRO A 67 9.42 14.76 -7.31
CA PRO A 67 10.04 13.49 -6.90
C PRO A 67 11.29 13.14 -7.73
N HIS A 68 11.53 13.84 -8.84
CA HIS A 68 12.66 13.55 -9.73
C HIS A 68 13.89 14.42 -9.48
N CYS A 69 13.71 15.65 -9.01
CA CYS A 69 14.81 16.60 -8.82
C CYS A 69 14.73 17.39 -7.50
N ARG A 70 13.72 17.13 -6.66
CA ARG A 70 13.45 17.78 -5.37
C ARG A 70 13.16 19.28 -5.44
N SER A 71 13.08 19.87 -6.63
CA SER A 71 12.69 21.26 -6.85
C SER A 71 11.27 21.55 -6.34
N GLY A 72 11.09 22.72 -5.72
CA GLY A 72 9.79 23.26 -5.35
C GLY A 72 9.10 24.07 -6.45
N ASP A 73 9.78 24.31 -7.58
CA ASP A 73 9.19 25.06 -8.70
C ASP A 73 8.30 24.13 -9.55
N ILE A 74 7.05 24.03 -9.12
CA ILE A 74 6.02 23.16 -9.68
C ILE A 74 4.74 23.94 -9.95
N TYR A 75 3.97 23.50 -10.94
CA TYR A 75 2.64 24.06 -11.22
C TYR A 75 1.62 22.96 -11.47
N GLY A 76 0.34 23.30 -11.30
CA GLY A 76 -0.77 22.39 -11.58
C GLY A 76 -0.85 22.07 -13.07
N HIS A 77 -0.92 20.78 -13.41
CA HIS A 77 -0.95 20.27 -14.78
C HIS A 77 -2.24 19.49 -15.05
N GLY A 78 -3.37 20.09 -14.69
CA GLY A 78 -4.71 19.54 -14.84
C GLY A 78 -5.06 18.43 -13.83
N VAL A 79 -6.19 17.78 -14.09
CA VAL A 79 -6.76 16.71 -13.27
C VAL A 79 -7.00 15.49 -14.15
N TYR A 80 -6.66 14.30 -13.65
CA TYR A 80 -6.96 13.04 -14.33
C TYR A 80 -7.57 12.05 -13.33
N LYS A 81 -8.75 11.51 -13.66
CA LYS A 81 -9.50 10.58 -12.79
C LYS A 81 -9.60 11.07 -11.34
N GLY A 82 -10.02 12.33 -11.16
CA GLY A 82 -10.19 12.96 -9.84
C GLY A 82 -8.90 13.32 -9.11
N ARG A 83 -7.71 13.20 -9.74
CA ARG A 83 -6.43 13.53 -9.12
C ARG A 83 -5.74 14.70 -9.77
N LYS A 84 -5.20 15.59 -8.95
CA LYS A 84 -4.32 16.66 -9.41
C LYS A 84 -3.02 16.09 -9.98
N ARG A 85 -2.58 16.66 -11.10
CA ARG A 85 -1.26 16.42 -11.67
C ARG A 85 -0.42 17.67 -11.48
N PHE A 86 0.88 17.48 -11.37
CA PHE A 86 1.87 18.52 -11.24
C PHE A 86 2.89 18.39 -12.36
N LYS A 87 3.47 19.52 -12.78
CA LYS A 87 4.62 19.55 -13.68
C LYS A 87 5.71 20.40 -13.05
N CYS A 88 6.92 19.86 -13.00
CA CYS A 88 8.09 20.57 -12.52
C CYS A 88 8.63 21.48 -13.63
N LYS A 89 8.93 22.75 -13.31
CA LYS A 89 9.51 23.68 -14.29
C LYS A 89 10.98 23.37 -14.57
N GLN A 90 11.72 22.91 -13.57
CA GLN A 90 13.16 22.63 -13.68
C GLN A 90 13.44 21.39 -14.54
N CYS A 91 12.88 20.22 -14.19
CA CYS A 91 13.14 18.98 -14.94
C CYS A 91 12.08 18.64 -16.00
N LYS A 92 11.03 19.48 -16.14
CA LYS A 92 9.92 19.34 -17.10
C LYS A 92 9.07 18.05 -16.98
N LYS A 93 9.36 17.17 -16.01
CA LYS A 93 8.61 15.93 -15.75
C LYS A 93 7.28 16.19 -15.03
N THR A 94 6.28 15.38 -15.34
CA THR A 94 4.97 15.40 -14.67
C THR A 94 4.89 14.33 -13.58
N PHE A 95 4.20 14.63 -12.48
CA PHE A 95 3.97 13.70 -11.38
C PHE A 95 2.60 13.96 -10.74
N ASN A 96 2.21 13.13 -9.79
CA ASN A 96 1.00 13.22 -8.99
C ASN A 96 1.26 12.59 -7.61
N ASP A 97 0.24 12.56 -6.76
CA ASP A 97 0.37 12.05 -5.38
C ASP A 97 0.73 10.55 -5.33
N LEU A 98 0.41 9.80 -6.39
CA LEU A 98 0.78 8.38 -6.51
C LEU A 98 2.20 8.16 -7.03
N THR A 99 2.88 9.19 -7.51
CA THR A 99 4.23 9.04 -8.05
C THR A 99 5.16 8.53 -6.95
N GLY A 100 5.98 7.52 -7.28
CA GLY A 100 6.86 6.86 -6.30
C GLY A 100 6.16 5.86 -5.37
N THR A 101 4.86 5.62 -5.52
CA THR A 101 4.15 4.59 -4.73
C THR A 101 4.05 3.25 -5.44
N ALA A 102 3.77 2.20 -4.67
CA ALA A 102 3.45 0.87 -5.19
C ALA A 102 2.28 0.85 -6.20
N ILE A 103 1.41 1.86 -6.20
CA ILE A 103 0.27 1.96 -7.13
C ILE A 103 0.49 2.94 -8.30
N SER A 104 1.67 3.57 -8.41
CA SER A 104 1.99 4.56 -9.44
C SER A 104 1.80 4.06 -10.89
N GLY A 105 0.77 4.49 -11.61
CA GLY A 105 0.54 4.02 -12.99
C GLY A 105 -0.22 2.69 -13.11
N ILE A 106 -0.78 2.17 -12.01
CA ILE A 106 -1.75 1.07 -12.07
C ILE A 106 -3.08 1.65 -12.56
N LYS A 107 -3.59 1.12 -13.67
CA LYS A 107 -4.85 1.58 -14.28
C LYS A 107 -6.10 1.04 -13.59
N LYS A 108 -6.05 -0.21 -13.09
CA LYS A 108 -7.16 -0.92 -12.42
C LYS A 108 -6.80 -1.14 -10.94
N VAL A 109 -6.82 -0.06 -10.16
CA VAL A 109 -6.33 -0.06 -8.76
C VAL A 109 -7.16 -1.01 -7.88
N GLU A 110 -8.47 -1.05 -8.07
CA GLU A 110 -9.39 -1.97 -7.39
C GLU A 110 -8.99 -3.44 -7.58
N LYS A 111 -8.80 -3.87 -8.83
CA LYS A 111 -8.35 -5.23 -9.14
C LYS A 111 -6.94 -5.53 -8.64
N PHE A 112 -6.05 -4.53 -8.60
CA PHE A 112 -4.72 -4.70 -8.00
C PHE A 112 -4.81 -4.90 -6.48
N GLN A 113 -5.77 -4.25 -5.82
CA GLN A 113 -6.03 -4.44 -4.41
C GLN A 113 -6.51 -5.86 -4.11
N GLU A 114 -7.43 -6.40 -4.91
CA GLU A 114 -7.84 -7.81 -4.82
C GLU A 114 -6.66 -8.77 -5.11
N TYR A 115 -5.83 -8.44 -6.11
CA TYR A 115 -4.66 -9.25 -6.46
C TYR A 115 -3.67 -9.44 -5.30
N ARG A 116 -3.52 -8.44 -4.42
CA ARG A 116 -2.68 -8.56 -3.22
C ARG A 116 -3.12 -9.72 -2.33
N GLU A 117 -4.43 -9.85 -2.10
CA GLU A 117 -4.97 -10.95 -1.30
C GLU A 117 -4.74 -12.32 -1.97
N LEU A 118 -4.86 -12.38 -3.29
CA LEU A 118 -4.58 -13.61 -4.05
C LEU A 118 -3.10 -14.00 -3.98
N THR A 119 -2.20 -13.01 -3.89
CA THR A 119 -0.76 -13.26 -3.74
C THR A 119 -0.44 -13.85 -2.37
N ILE A 120 -1.07 -13.35 -1.30
CA ILE A 120 -0.92 -13.88 0.07
C ILE A 120 -1.42 -15.34 0.13
N LYS A 121 -2.50 -15.64 -0.59
CA LYS A 121 -3.05 -17.00 -0.73
C LYS A 121 -2.25 -17.89 -1.70
N SER A 122 -1.08 -17.45 -2.15
CA SER A 122 -0.19 -18.19 -3.05
C SER A 122 -0.83 -18.67 -4.36
N LEU A 123 -1.81 -17.93 -4.89
CA LEU A 123 -2.39 -18.27 -6.19
C LEU A 123 -1.38 -18.09 -7.33
N THR A 124 -1.42 -18.98 -8.32
CA THR A 124 -0.60 -18.85 -9.52
C THR A 124 -1.03 -17.66 -10.38
N ILE A 125 -0.10 -17.10 -11.15
CA ILE A 125 -0.33 -15.95 -12.05
C ILE A 125 -1.52 -16.20 -12.98
N ARG A 126 -1.59 -17.40 -13.59
CA ARG A 126 -2.67 -17.78 -14.50
C ARG A 126 -4.03 -17.87 -13.79
N LYS A 127 -4.08 -18.47 -12.59
CA LYS A 127 -5.32 -18.56 -11.79
C LYS A 127 -5.80 -17.17 -11.35
N ALA A 128 -4.87 -16.30 -10.91
CA ALA A 128 -5.20 -14.93 -10.54
C ALA A 128 -5.71 -14.11 -11.73
N ALA A 129 -5.08 -14.25 -12.91
CA ALA A 129 -5.52 -13.58 -14.15
C ALA A 129 -6.96 -13.97 -14.53
N LYS A 130 -7.27 -15.28 -14.49
CA LYS A 130 -8.61 -15.81 -14.74
C LYS A 130 -9.62 -15.28 -13.73
N LYS A 131 -9.29 -15.34 -12.43
CA LYS A 131 -10.18 -14.89 -11.34
C LYS A 131 -10.51 -13.40 -11.43
N LEU A 132 -9.52 -12.56 -11.76
CA LEU A 132 -9.70 -11.11 -11.83
C LEU A 132 -10.15 -10.62 -13.22
N GLY A 133 -10.24 -11.49 -14.23
CA GLY A 133 -10.56 -11.09 -15.60
C GLY A 133 -9.59 -10.05 -16.16
N VAL A 134 -8.28 -10.31 -16.04
CA VAL A 134 -7.21 -9.47 -16.58
C VAL A 134 -6.19 -10.31 -17.34
N ASN A 135 -5.42 -9.68 -18.21
CA ASN A 135 -4.36 -10.37 -18.95
C ASN A 135 -3.27 -10.89 -18.00
N VAL A 136 -2.74 -12.08 -18.27
CA VAL A 136 -1.60 -12.69 -17.55
C VAL A 136 -0.42 -11.73 -17.44
N LYS A 137 -0.10 -10.98 -18.50
CA LYS A 137 0.96 -9.96 -18.49
C LYS A 137 0.68 -8.88 -17.44
N THR A 138 -0.58 -8.45 -17.28
CA THR A 138 -0.97 -7.47 -16.27
C THR A 138 -0.71 -8.00 -14.86
N ILE A 139 -1.01 -9.26 -14.59
CA ILE A 139 -0.69 -9.89 -13.29
C ILE A 139 0.82 -9.97 -13.06
N LEU A 140 1.59 -10.33 -14.10
CA LEU A 140 3.04 -10.38 -13.99
C LEU A 140 3.64 -9.00 -13.68
N ASP A 141 3.20 -7.95 -14.39
CA ASP A 141 3.61 -6.56 -14.14
C ASP A 141 3.23 -6.13 -12.70
N TRP A 142 2.04 -6.52 -12.23
CA TRP A 142 1.59 -6.28 -10.85
C TRP A 142 2.41 -7.05 -9.81
N ARG A 143 2.82 -8.28 -10.12
CA ARG A 143 3.66 -9.12 -9.25
C ARG A 143 5.01 -8.47 -9.04
N HIS A 144 5.70 -8.07 -10.11
CA HIS A 144 6.99 -7.37 -10.00
C HIS A 144 6.87 -6.13 -9.13
N LYS A 145 5.82 -5.34 -9.36
CA LYS A 145 5.62 -4.11 -8.61
C LYS A 145 5.33 -4.33 -7.13
N LEU A 146 4.51 -5.33 -6.80
CA LEU A 146 4.22 -5.71 -5.43
C LEU A 146 5.49 -6.21 -4.73
N LEU A 147 6.27 -7.07 -5.39
CA LEU A 147 7.52 -7.59 -4.83
C LEU A 147 8.57 -6.49 -4.63
N SER A 148 8.73 -5.56 -5.58
CA SER A 148 9.61 -4.39 -5.40
C SER A 148 9.20 -3.53 -4.21
N ALA A 149 7.89 -3.33 -4.02
CA ALA A 149 7.38 -2.59 -2.86
C ALA A 149 7.68 -3.32 -1.54
N VAL A 150 7.48 -4.64 -1.49
CA VAL A 150 7.78 -5.47 -0.30
C VAL A 150 9.27 -5.51 0.00
N ALA A 151 10.12 -5.63 -1.01
CA ALA A 151 11.57 -5.59 -0.85
C ALA A 151 12.06 -4.30 -0.17
N THR A 152 11.37 -3.18 -0.41
CA THR A 152 11.70 -1.89 0.22
C THR A 152 11.30 -1.85 1.71
N MET A 153 10.35 -2.70 2.14
CA MET A 153 9.90 -2.76 3.54
C MET A 153 10.74 -3.69 4.40
N ASN A 154 11.31 -4.75 3.81
CA ASN A 154 12.13 -5.74 4.50
C ASN A 154 13.56 -5.22 4.72
N GLY A 155 13.66 -4.02 5.32
CA GLY A 155 14.85 -3.16 5.43
C GLY A 155 16.01 -3.68 6.28
N VAL A 156 16.33 -4.96 6.20
CA VAL A 156 17.52 -5.53 6.83
C VAL A 156 18.45 -6.00 5.71
N SER A 157 19.55 -5.28 5.50
CA SER A 157 20.66 -5.83 4.73
C SER A 157 21.18 -7.05 5.48
N PHE A 158 21.14 -8.22 4.85
CA PHE A 158 21.80 -9.39 5.40
C PHE A 158 23.30 -9.08 5.54
N SER A 159 23.86 -9.27 6.73
CA SER A 159 25.29 -9.08 6.98
C SER A 159 25.84 -10.32 7.67
N ARG A 160 27.09 -10.69 7.31
CA ARG A 160 27.79 -11.93 7.72
C ARG A 160 27.23 -13.19 7.03
N ILE A 161 27.12 -14.30 7.75
CA ILE A 161 26.78 -15.61 7.21
C ILE A 161 25.25 -15.75 7.25
N VAL A 162 24.66 -15.99 6.08
CA VAL A 162 23.24 -16.32 5.95
C VAL A 162 23.15 -17.79 5.65
N GLU A 163 22.53 -18.54 6.56
CA GLU A 163 22.14 -19.92 6.28
C GLU A 163 20.80 -19.90 5.55
N CYS A 164 20.75 -20.54 4.40
CA CYS A 164 19.53 -20.77 3.65
C CYS A 164 19.26 -22.27 3.70
N ASP A 165 18.22 -22.69 4.43
CA ASP A 165 17.76 -24.07 4.37
C ASP A 165 17.43 -24.45 2.93
N ASP A 166 17.97 -25.58 2.49
CA ASP A 166 17.78 -26.10 1.14
C ASP A 166 16.29 -26.37 0.89
N LYS A 167 15.74 -25.68 -0.11
CA LYS A 167 14.41 -25.97 -0.65
C LYS A 167 14.55 -26.56 -2.04
N GLN A 168 14.27 -27.85 -2.16
CA GLN A 168 14.11 -28.48 -3.45
C GLN A 168 12.76 -28.09 -4.04
N LEU A 169 12.80 -27.40 -5.17
CA LEU A 169 11.63 -27.08 -5.97
C LEU A 169 11.79 -27.76 -7.31
N ASP A 170 10.77 -28.49 -7.74
CA ASP A 170 10.73 -29.05 -9.08
C ASP A 170 10.46 -27.90 -10.07
N VAL A 171 11.51 -27.45 -10.77
CA VAL A 171 11.43 -26.37 -11.75
C VAL A 171 11.38 -27.00 -13.14
N PRO A 172 10.24 -26.93 -13.84
CA PRO A 172 10.13 -27.50 -15.18
C PRO A 172 11.15 -26.85 -16.13
N HIS A 173 11.86 -27.67 -16.88
CA HIS A 173 13.02 -27.27 -17.68
C HIS A 173 12.73 -26.24 -18.81
N TYR A 174 11.47 -25.86 -19.03
CA TYR A 174 11.01 -25.00 -20.13
C TYR A 174 10.96 -23.49 -19.83
N LEU A 175 11.45 -23.00 -18.68
CA LEU A 175 11.44 -21.57 -18.35
C LEU A 175 12.72 -20.80 -18.77
N LYS A 176 13.53 -21.35 -19.68
CA LYS A 176 14.59 -20.60 -20.37
C LYS A 176 14.00 -19.81 -21.55
N THR A 177 13.51 -18.60 -21.28
CA THR A 177 13.33 -17.51 -22.27
C THR A 177 13.42 -16.17 -21.57
#